data_AF-A0A2M8NU93-F1
#
_entry.id   AF-A0A2M8NU93-F1
#
_cell.length_a   1.000
_cell.length_b   1.000
_cell.length_c   1.000
_cell.angle_alpha   90.00
_cell.angle_beta   90.00
_cell.angle_gamma   90.00
#
_symmetry.space_group_name_H-M   'P 1'
#
loop_
_entity.id
_entity.type
_entity.pdbx_description
1 polymer ?
#
loop_
_entity_poly.entity_id
_entity_poly.type
_entity_poly.pdbx_seq_one_letter_code
_entity_poly.pdbx_strand_id
1 'polypeptide(L)' 'MFNQKFTFTKKTLGMLCVAIGIIGTVGIFAIDIIDVGREGGIGPIQTVGLVVMISLTLLGLTLIPLGDDPA' A
#
# COMPACT_ATOMS: atom_id res chain seq x y z
N MET A 1 8.79 -34.08 -10.04
CA MET A 1 8.06 -33.38 -8.96
C MET A 1 8.80 -32.07 -8.70
N PHE A 2 8.33 -30.95 -9.23
CA PHE A 2 9.02 -29.66 -9.07
C PHE A 2 8.84 -29.19 -7.62
N ASN A 3 9.91 -29.27 -6.83
CA ASN A 3 9.94 -28.75 -5.47
C ASN A 3 10.22 -27.24 -5.52
N GLN A 4 9.18 -26.45 -5.80
CA GLN A 4 9.29 -25.00 -5.79
C GLN A 4 9.14 -24.52 -4.34
N LYS A 5 10.27 -24.35 -3.66
CA LYS A 5 10.32 -23.69 -2.35
C LYS A 5 10.12 -22.20 -2.58
N PHE A 6 8.88 -21.76 -2.60
CA PHE A 6 8.59 -20.33 -2.68
C PHE A 6 8.87 -19.68 -1.33
N THR A 7 9.79 -18.72 -1.32
CA THR A 7 10.15 -17.95 -0.13
C THR A 7 9.08 -16.92 0.25
N PHE A 8 8.22 -16.53 -0.71
CA PHE A 8 7.17 -15.55 -0.51
C PHE A 8 5.80 -16.14 -0.80
N THR A 9 4.89 -16.03 0.18
CA THR A 9 3.48 -16.39 0.04
C THR A 9 2.66 -15.17 -0.38
N LYS A 10 1.54 -15.40 -1.07
CA LYS A 10 0.56 -14.35 -1.42
C LYS A 10 0.07 -13.61 -0.17
N LYS A 11 -0.06 -14.30 0.96
CA LYS A 11 -0.32 -13.68 2.27
C LYS A 11 0.77 -12.69 2.68
N THR A 12 2.05 -13.05 2.54
CA THR A 12 3.18 -12.16 2.87
C THR A 12 3.22 -10.95 1.95
N LEU A 13 3.03 -11.18 0.65
CA LEU A 13 2.93 -10.11 -0.33
C LEU A 13 1.74 -9.17 -0.02
N GLY A 14 0.58 -9.74 0.30
CA GLY A 14 -0.62 -9.00 0.67
C GLY A 14 -0.39 -8.12 1.90
N MET A 15 0.25 -8.65 2.95
CA MET A 15 0.62 -7.88 4.14
C MET A 15 1.57 -6.72 3.79
N LEU A 16 2.55 -6.93 2.92
CA LEU A 16 3.46 -5.87 2.47
C LEU A 16 2.73 -4.77 1.69
N CYS A 17 1.85 -5.13 0.76
CA CYS A 17 1.03 -4.18 0.02
C CYS A 17 0.15 -3.34 0.94
N VAL A 18 -0.51 -3.98 1.92
CA VAL A 18 -1.33 -3.28 2.92
C VAL A 18 -0.47 -2.33 3.76
N ALA A 19 0.67 -2.79 4.27
CA ALA A 19 1.55 -1.97 5.09
C ALA A 19 2.07 -0.74 4.33
N ILE A 20 2.55 -0.92 3.09
CA ILE A 20 3.03 0.18 2.24
C ILE A 20 1.90 1.16 1.93
N GLY A 21 0.72 0.68 1.54
CA GLY A 21 -0.40 1.56 1.22
C GLY A 21 -0.91 2.36 2.43
N ILE A 22 -0.94 1.77 3.62
CA ILE A 22 -1.29 2.48 4.87
C ILE A 22 -0.23 3.53 5.20
N ILE A 23 1.06 3.15 5.22
CA ILE A 23 2.16 4.07 5.54
C ILE A 23 2.20 5.22 4.54
N GLY A 24 2.05 4.93 3.24
CA GLY A 24 2.03 5.96 2.20
C GLY A 24 0.85 6.92 2.33
N THR A 25 -0.34 6.40 2.64
CA THR A 25 -1.54 7.23 2.89
C THR A 25 -1.33 8.16 4.08
N VAL A 26 -0.85 7.62 5.21
CA VAL A 26 -0.55 8.41 6.42
C VAL A 26 0.55 9.43 6.13
N GLY A 27 1.58 9.07 5.37
CA GLY A 27 2.66 9.96 4.97
C GLY A 27 2.18 11.15 4.14
N ILE A 28 1.25 10.94 3.20
CA ILE A 28 0.67 12.03 2.41
C ILE A 28 -0.09 13.02 3.30
N PHE A 29 -0.92 12.52 4.23
CA PHE A 29 -1.60 13.40 5.19
C PHE A 29 -0.63 14.09 6.15
N ALA A 30 0.45 13.42 6.55
CA ALA A 30 1.46 14.03 7.42
C ALA A 30 2.17 15.20 6.71
N ILE A 31 2.44 15.10 5.41
CA ILE A 31 3.00 16.21 4.63
C ILE A 31 2.04 17.40 4.62
N ASP A 32 0.75 17.17 4.38
CA ASP A 32 -0.27 18.23 4.39
C ASP A 32 -0.36 18.94 5.76
N ILE A 33 -0.28 18.19 6.87
CA ILE A 33 -0.26 18.75 8.23
C ILE A 33 1.00 19.58 8.51
N ILE A 34 2.15 19.20 7.94
CA ILE A 34 3.42 19.93 8.13
C ILE A 34 3.46 21.18 7.26
N ASP A 35 2.90 21.13 6.05
CA ASP A 35 2.93 22.22 5.07
C ASP A 35 1.87 23.32 5.34
N VAL A 36 1.28 23.33 6.54
CA VAL A 36 0.34 24.35 7.03
C VAL A 36 1.00 25.74 6.96
N GLY A 37 0.78 26.44 5.84
CA GLY A 37 1.33 27.78 5.59
C GLY A 37 1.45 28.20 4.13
N ARG A 38 1.52 27.26 3.17
CA ARG A 38 1.42 27.51 1.72
C ARG A 38 0.08 26.96 1.24
N GLU A 39 -0.76 27.77 0.59
CA GLU A 39 -2.04 27.40 -0.06
C GLU A 39 -2.56 26.01 0.31
N GLY A 40 -3.17 25.89 1.50
CA GLY A 40 -3.43 24.59 2.13
C GLY A 40 -4.35 23.67 1.30
N GLY A 41 -4.09 22.37 1.40
CA GLY A 41 -4.92 21.32 0.81
C GLY A 41 -4.14 20.28 0.01
N ILE A 42 -4.84 19.20 -0.32
CA ILE A 42 -4.25 18.06 -1.03
C ILE A 42 -3.99 18.45 -2.49
N GLY A 43 -2.71 18.59 -2.84
CA GLY A 43 -2.29 18.93 -4.21
C GLY A 43 -2.60 17.82 -5.22
N PRO A 44 -2.68 18.12 -6.54
CA PRO A 44 -3.03 17.12 -7.56
C PRO A 44 -2.16 15.85 -7.52
N ILE A 45 -0.87 16.00 -7.24
CA ILE A 45 0.07 14.87 -7.12
C ILE A 45 -0.18 14.04 -5.86
N GLN A 46 -0.57 14.67 -4.75
CA GLN A 46 -0.92 13.99 -3.51
C GLN A 46 -2.23 13.20 -3.69
N THR A 47 -3.20 13.74 -4.44
CA THR A 47 -4.44 13.02 -4.80
C THR A 47 -4.14 11.76 -5.60
N VAL A 48 -3.27 11.84 -6.62
CA VAL A 48 -2.83 10.65 -7.37
C VAL A 48 -2.13 9.66 -6.45
N GLY A 49 -1.23 10.16 -5.59
CA GLY A 49 -0.56 9.35 -4.57
C GLY A 49 -1.55 8.60 -3.67
N LEU A 50 -2.59 9.27 -3.18
CA LEU A 50 -3.63 8.67 -2.34
C LEU A 50 -4.40 7.59 -3.09
N VAL A 51 -4.80 7.84 -4.33
CA VAL A 51 -5.49 6.83 -5.16
C VAL A 51 -4.61 5.59 -5.34
N VAL A 52 -3.32 5.76 -5.63
CA VAL A 52 -2.38 4.65 -5.77
C VAL A 52 -2.21 3.89 -4.45
N MET A 53 -2.03 4.58 -3.33
CA MET A 53 -1.83 3.95 -2.03
C MET A 53 -3.08 3.18 -1.57
N ILE A 54 -4.27 3.76 -1.73
CA ILE A 54 -5.54 3.09 -1.43
C ILE A 54 -5.71 1.86 -2.32
N SER A 55 -5.46 1.98 -3.62
CA SER A 55 -5.55 0.86 -4.56
C SER A 55 -4.58 -0.27 -4.19
N LEU A 56 -3.36 0.09 -3.76
CA LEU A 56 -2.35 -0.87 -3.30
C LEU A 56 -2.79 -1.58 -2.01
N THR A 57 -3.39 -0.85 -1.06
CA THR A 57 -3.96 -1.46 0.15
C THR A 57 -5.09 -2.41 -0.19
N LEU A 58 -6.02 -2.01 -1.07
CA LEU A 58 -7.12 -2.88 -1.51
C LEU A 58 -6.59 -4.14 -2.20
N LEU A 59 -5.62 -4.01 -3.10
CA LEU A 59 -4.95 -5.15 -3.73
C LEU A 59 -4.34 -6.07 -2.67
N GLY A 60 -3.60 -5.52 -1.71
CA GLY A 60 -3.03 -6.30 -0.61
C GLY A 60 -4.07 -7.05 0.22
N LEU A 61 -5.18 -6.39 0.55
CA LEU A 61 -6.32 -7.02 1.24
C LEU A 61 -6.91 -8.18 0.44
N THR A 62 -6.98 -8.07 -0.90
CA THR A 62 -7.43 -9.17 -1.73
C THR A 62 -6.46 -10.36 -1.77
N LEU A 63 -5.16 -10.14 -1.55
CA LEU A 63 -4.13 -11.19 -1.58
C LEU A 63 -4.01 -11.97 -0.26
N ILE A 64 -4.31 -11.34 0.87
CA ILE A 64 -4.27 -11.98 2.20
C ILE A 64 -5.11 -13.27 2.28
N PRO A 65 -6.38 -13.33 1.80
CA PRO A 65 -7.19 -14.55 1.87
C PRO A 65 -6.71 -15.66 0.93
N LEU A 66 -5.85 -15.38 -0.06
CA LEU A 66 -5.27 -16.43 -0.92
C LEU A 66 -4.21 -17.27 -0.17
N GLY A 67 -3.81 -16.86 1.04
CA GLY A 67 -3.06 -17.70 1.96
C GLY A 67 -1.63 -17.98 1.53
N ASP A 68 -1.19 -19.22 1.78
CA ASP A 68 0.21 -19.65 1.58
C ASP A 68 0.52 -20.11 0.16
N ASP A 69 -0.40 -19.86 -0.78
CA ASP A 69 -0.12 -19.96 -2.20
C ASP A 69 1.14 -19.14 -2.55
N PRO A 70 1.97 -19.64 -3.45
CA PRO A 70 3.14 -18.91 -3.89
C PRO A 70 2.76 -17.63 -4.63
N ALA A 71 3.44 -16.53 -4.27
CA ALA A 71 3.27 -15.22 -4.90
C ALA A 71 3.82 -15.19 -6.34
#